data_AF-A0A402DW68-F1
#
_entry.id   AF-A0A402DW68-F1
#
_cell.length_a   1.000
_cell.length_b   1.000
_cell.length_c   1.000
_cell.angle_alpha   90.00
_cell.angle_beta   90.00
_cell.angle_gamma   90.00
#
_symmetry.space_group_name_H-M   'P 1'
#
loop_
_entity.id
_entity.type
_entity.pdbx_description
1 polymer ?
#
loop_
_entity_poly.entity_id
_entity_poly.type
_entity_poly.pdbx_seq_one_letter_code
_entity_poly.pdbx_strand_id
1 'polypeptide(L)' 'MTEAVPGLPELVVDTGRRMPGRGAWLHPDRACLELAERRRAFGRALRVAGPPGTRAVHEHLASMDEQDVPGTSR' A
#
# COMPACT_ATOMS: atom_id res chain seq x y z
N MET A 1 -9.88 -12.46 3.29
CA MET A 1 -8.67 -13.30 3.44
C MET A 1 -7.97 -13.33 2.09
N THR A 2 -7.09 -12.37 1.82
CA THR A 2 -6.24 -12.39 0.62
C THR A 2 -4.89 -12.88 1.08
N GLU A 3 -4.66 -14.19 1.00
CA GLU A 3 -3.38 -14.79 1.35
C GLU A 3 -2.36 -14.50 0.24
N ALA A 4 -1.14 -14.15 0.63
CA ALA A 4 -0.04 -13.91 -0.29
C ALA A 4 0.26 -15.19 -1.07
N VAL A 5 0.07 -15.14 -2.38
CA VAL A 5 0.33 -16.28 -3.27
C VAL A 5 1.86 -16.42 -3.42
N PRO A 6 2.48 -17.56 -3.05
CA PRO A 6 3.93 -17.71 -3.11
C PRO A 6 4.43 -17.57 -4.55
N GLY A 7 5.38 -16.66 -4.77
CA GLY A 7 5.96 -16.34 -6.08
C GLY A 7 5.47 -15.02 -6.70
N LEU A 8 4.53 -14.31 -6.08
CA LEU A 8 4.14 -12.97 -6.50
C LEU A 8 4.95 -11.88 -5.78
N PRO A 9 5.22 -10.74 -6.45
CA PRO A 9 5.94 -9.64 -5.86
C PRO A 9 5.15 -9.02 -4.69
N GLU A 10 5.85 -8.71 -3.60
CA GLU A 10 5.28 -8.04 -2.42
C GLU A 10 5.52 -6.52 -2.50
N LEU A 11 4.50 -5.74 -2.14
CA LEU A 11 4.59 -4.29 -2.01
C LEU A 11 5.28 -3.94 -0.69
N VAL A 12 6.24 -3.02 -0.76
CA VAL A 12 6.89 -2.42 0.41
C VAL A 12 6.54 -0.95 0.47
N VAL A 13 6.26 -0.45 1.66
CA VAL A 13 6.00 0.98 1.88
C VAL A 13 7.32 1.74 1.94
N ASP A 14 7.52 2.66 1.01
CA ASP A 14 8.65 3.58 1.01
C ASP A 14 8.27 4.92 1.65
N THR A 15 8.43 5.02 2.97
CA THR A 15 8.22 6.28 3.70
C THR A 15 9.26 7.34 3.33
N GLY A 16 10.46 6.91 2.93
CA GLY A 16 11.59 7.77 2.62
C GLY A 16 11.64 8.31 1.19
N ARG A 17 10.79 7.80 0.29
CA ARG A 17 10.77 8.13 -1.16
C ARG A 17 12.15 7.96 -1.81
N ARG A 18 12.90 6.93 -1.38
CA ARG A 18 14.31 6.70 -1.72
C ARG A 18 14.58 5.34 -2.34
N MET A 19 13.58 4.47 -2.45
CA MET A 19 13.81 3.15 -3.03
C MET A 19 13.95 3.24 -4.55
N PRO A 20 15.01 2.63 -5.12
CA PRO A 20 15.15 2.53 -6.56
C PRO A 20 14.10 1.57 -7.12
N GLY A 21 13.41 1.98 -8.19
CA GLY A 21 12.43 1.13 -8.86
C GLY A 21 11.19 1.89 -9.32
N ARG A 22 10.12 1.14 -9.58
CA ARG A 22 8.80 1.69 -9.89
C ARG A 22 8.02 1.82 -8.58
N GLY A 23 7.43 2.99 -8.36
CA GLY A 23 6.58 3.27 -7.20
C GLY A 23 5.14 3.55 -7.61
N ALA A 24 4.23 3.43 -6.65
CA ALA A 24 2.85 3.85 -6.76
C ALA A 24 2.49 4.72 -5.55
N TRP A 25 1.66 5.73 -5.78
CA TRP A 25 1.16 6.61 -4.73
C TRP A 25 -0.27 6.23 -4.38
N LEU A 26 -0.55 6.21 -3.09
CA LEU A 26 -1.88 5.98 -2.55
C LEU A 26 -2.14 7.02 -1.45
N HIS A 27 -3.39 7.44 -1.31
CA HIS A 27 -3.80 8.18 -0.13
C HIS A 27 -3.71 7.29 1.13
N PRO A 28 -3.43 7.87 2.31
CA PRO A 28 -3.38 7.14 3.57
C PRO A 28 -4.80 6.77 4.06
N ASP A 29 -5.55 6.07 3.23
CA ASP A 29 -6.96 5.73 3.46
C ASP A 29 -7.22 4.27 3.07
N ARG A 30 -7.94 3.56 3.93
CA ARG A 30 -8.22 2.12 3.73
C ARG A 30 -9.12 1.88 2.52
N ALA A 31 -10.12 2.74 2.27
CA ALA A 31 -11.00 2.58 1.12
C ALA A 31 -10.25 2.80 -0.20
N CYS A 32 -9.25 3.68 -0.21
CA CYS A 32 -8.34 3.85 -1.34
C CYS A 32 -7.54 2.57 -1.62
N LEU A 33 -7.04 1.90 -0.58
CA LEU A 33 -6.31 0.63 -0.72
C LEU A 33 -7.19 -0.47 -1.29
N GLU A 34 -8.39 -0.67 -0.74
CA GLU A 34 -9.35 -1.67 -1.22
C GLU A 34 -9.74 -1.42 -2.69
N LEU A 35 -9.96 -0.15 -3.06
CA LEU A 35 -10.26 0.21 -4.44
C LEU A 35 -9.08 -0.10 -5.37
N ALA A 36 -7.85 0.17 -4.93
CA ALA A 36 -6.64 -0.10 -5.69
C ALA A 36 -6.40 -1.62 -5.88
N GLU A 37 -6.67 -2.43 -4.86
CA GLU A 37 -6.65 -3.89 -4.93
C GLU A 37 -7.69 -4.41 -5.92
N ARG A 38 -8.96 -4.02 -5.75
CA ARG A 38 -10.06 -4.43 -6.62
C ARG A 38 -9.83 -4.06 -8.09
N ARG A 39 -9.24 -2.89 -8.34
CA ARG A 39 -8.93 -2.40 -9.69
C ARG A 39 -7.58 -2.91 -10.23
N ARG A 40 -6.82 -3.69 -9.46
CA ARG A 40 -5.44 -4.11 -9.81
C ARG A 40 -4.54 -2.93 -10.21
N ALA A 41 -4.71 -1.81 -9.52
CA ALA A 41 -3.98 -0.57 -9.81
C ALA A 41 -2.47 -0.73 -9.58
N PHE A 42 -2.06 -1.41 -8.49
CA PHE A 42 -0.65 -1.70 -8.21
C PHE A 42 -0.02 -2.60 -9.27
N GLY A 43 -0.75 -3.64 -9.71
CA GLY A 43 -0.32 -4.51 -10.80
C GLY A 43 0.04 -3.74 -12.07
N ARG A 44 -0.83 -2.79 -12.44
CA ARG A 44 -0.64 -1.92 -13.61
C ARG A 44 0.48 -0.89 -13.42
N ALA A 45 0.56 -0.25 -12.25
CA ALA A 45 1.55 0.79 -11.96
C ALA A 45 2.97 0.20 -11.88
N LEU A 46 3.12 -0.95 -11.23
CA LEU A 46 4.40 -1.63 -11.01
C LEU A 46 4.76 -2.60 -12.14
N ARG A 47 3.85 -2.85 -13.08
CA ARG A 47 4.00 -3.81 -14.19
C ARG A 47 4.31 -5.23 -13.70
N VAL A 48 3.56 -5.69 -12.69
CA VAL A 48 3.70 -7.04 -12.15
C VAL A 48 2.59 -7.95 -12.70
N ALA A 49 2.96 -9.20 -13.01
CA ALA A 49 2.02 -10.20 -13.51
C ALA A 49 1.24 -10.81 -12.34
N GLY A 50 0.16 -10.14 -11.92
CA GLY A 50 -0.72 -10.60 -10.86
C GLY A 50 -0.99 -9.55 -9.77
N PRO A 51 -1.87 -9.86 -8.80
CA PRO A 51 -2.08 -9.01 -7.63
C PRO A 51 -0.85 -9.10 -6.72
N PRO A 52 -0.08 -8.01 -6.52
CA PRO A 52 1.03 -8.03 -5.57
C PRO A 52 0.52 -8.19 -4.14
N GLY A 53 1.34 -8.75 -3.26
CA GLY A 53 1.03 -8.82 -1.84
C GLY A 53 0.96 -7.42 -1.24
N THR A 54 -0.16 -7.05 -0.62
CA THR A 54 -0.44 -5.71 -0.07
C THR A 54 -0.31 -5.62 1.45
N ARG A 55 0.10 -6.71 2.12
CA ARG A 55 0.12 -6.81 3.59
C ARG A 55 0.84 -5.65 4.28
N ALA A 56 2.05 -5.32 3.82
CA ALA A 56 2.83 -4.22 4.40
C ALA A 56 2.14 -2.86 4.26
N VAL A 57 1.35 -2.66 3.20
CA VAL A 57 0.57 -1.42 3.00
C VAL A 57 -0.58 -1.35 4.00
N HIS A 58 -1.29 -2.47 4.22
CA HIS A 58 -2.36 -2.55 5.23
C HIS A 58 -1.83 -2.27 6.65
N GLU A 59 -0.70 -2.89 7.02
CA GLU A 59 -0.06 -2.67 8.33
C GLU A 59 0.39 -1.21 8.52
N HIS A 60 0.94 -0.60 7.46
CA HIS A 60 1.34 0.80 7.50
C HIS A 60 0.15 1.75 7.62
N LEU A 61 -0.93 1.55 6.84
CA LEU A 61 -2.13 2.37 6.94
C LEU A 61 -2.80 2.26 8.31
N ALA A 62 -2.82 1.06 8.90
CA ALA A 62 -3.27 0.88 10.28
C ALA A 62 -2.43 1.71 11.26
N SER A 63 -1.11 1.68 11.10
CA SER A 63 -0.19 2.46 11.94
C SER A 63 -0.34 3.97 11.73
N MET A 64 -0.65 4.42 10.50
CA MET A 64 -0.83 5.84 10.15
C MET A 64 -2.16 6.40 10.65
N ASP A 65 -3.24 5.61 10.62
CA ASP A 65 -4.54 5.96 11.23
C ASP A 65 -4.38 6.26 12.73
N GLU A 66 -3.50 5.50 13.41
CA GLU A 66 -3.13 5.73 14.81
C GLU A 66 -2.26 6.99 15.02
N GLN A 67 -1.52 7.45 14.00
CA GLN A 67 -0.74 8.69 14.06
C GLN A 67 -1.53 9.93 13.63
N ASP A 68 -2.68 9.77 12.96
CA ASP A 68 -3.58 10.86 12.55
C ASP A 68 -4.55 11.27 13.66
N VAL A 69 -4.22 11.06 14.94
CA VAL A 69 -4.88 11.80 16.02
C VAL A 69 -4.43 13.26 15.94
N PRO A 70 -5.28 14.21 15.47
CA PRO A 70 -4.93 15.62 15.46
C PRO A 70 -5.24 16.15 16.85
N GLY A 71 -4.38 15.80 17.80
CA GLY A 71 -4.30 16.45 19.09
C GLY A 71 -3.27 17.56 19.02
N THR A 72 -3.75 18.81 19.10
CA THR A 72 -3.00 20.03 19.48
C THR A 72 -2.42 20.87 18.35
N SER A 73 -3.16 21.90 17.93
CA SER A 73 -2.83 23.32 18.27
C SER A 73 -3.68 24.32 17.46
N ARG A 74 -4.76 24.84 18.05
CA ARG A 74 -4.84 26.23 18.55
C ARG A 74 -6.22 26.51 19.15
#